data_AF-A0A7S4A0G4-F1
#
_entry.id   AF-A0A7S4A0G4-F1
#
_cell.length_a   1.000
_cell.length_b   1.000
_cell.length_c   1.000
_cell.angle_alpha   90.00
_cell.angle_beta   90.00
_cell.angle_gamma   90.00
#
_symmetry.space_group_name_H-M   'P 1'
#
loop_
_entity.id
_entity.type
_entity.pdbx_description
1 polymer ?
#
loop_
_entity_poly.entity_id
_entity_poly.type
_entity_poly.pdbx_seq_one_letter_code
_entity_poly.pdbx_strand_id
1 'polypeptide(L)'
;MRGLGVRPCPTCGALVEKSDGGCDNMTCRCGAKFCFQCGALARNGVASCACAPGHAFLPHELVMNNYVPSLDAAVRAGQEFLGEALPGVASAIGEASAVIGGVAASLGAAALDAVQRATEPD
;
A
#
# COMPACT_ATOMS: atom_id res chain seq x y z
N MET A 1 27.02 -9.95 5.26
CA MET A 1 25.56 -9.80 5.03
C MET A 1 25.10 -8.35 4.80
N ARG A 2 25.73 -7.31 5.37
CA ARG A 2 25.22 -5.90 5.26
C ARG A 2 25.19 -5.30 3.84
N GLY A 3 25.85 -5.89 2.85
CA GLY A 3 25.90 -5.40 1.46
C GLY A 3 25.10 -6.23 0.44
N LEU A 4 24.28 -7.18 0.89
CA LEU A 4 23.53 -8.10 0.00
C LEU A 4 22.07 -7.68 -0.23
N GLY A 5 21.65 -6.50 0.26
CA GLY A 5 20.23 -6.10 0.21
C GLY A 5 19.30 -6.91 1.12
N VAL A 6 19.84 -7.87 1.89
CA VAL A 6 19.08 -8.76 2.79
C VAL A 6 19.61 -8.70 4.22
N ARG A 7 18.71 -8.90 5.20
CA ARG A 7 19.03 -8.94 6.63
C ARG A 7 18.12 -9.91 7.39
N PRO A 8 18.67 -10.73 8.30
CA PRO A 8 17.84 -11.56 9.17
C PRO A 8 17.05 -10.70 10.17
N CYS A 9 15.78 -11.06 10.38
CA CYS A 9 14.96 -10.51 11.45
C CYS A 9 15.61 -10.81 12.80
N PRO A 10 15.83 -9.80 13.68
CA PRO A 10 16.43 -10.01 15.00
C PRO A 10 15.61 -10.92 15.93
N THR A 11 14.33 -11.13 15.62
CA THR A 11 13.41 -11.93 16.45
C THR A 11 13.24 -13.36 15.94
N CYS A 12 12.95 -13.57 14.65
CA CYS A 12 12.66 -14.90 14.12
C CYS A 12 13.72 -15.44 13.15
N GLY A 13 14.74 -14.66 12.80
CA GLY A 13 15.81 -15.07 11.89
C GLY A 13 15.45 -15.09 10.40
N ALA A 14 14.18 -14.91 10.04
CA ALA A 14 13.76 -14.85 8.63
C ALA A 14 14.53 -13.76 7.86
N LEU A 15 14.99 -14.08 6.65
CA LEU A 15 15.65 -13.12 5.78
C LEU A 15 14.63 -12.13 5.23
N VAL A 16 14.86 -10.85 5.50
CA VAL A 16 14.08 -9.73 4.98
C VAL A 16 14.93 -9.04 3.93
N GLU A 17 14.36 -8.81 2.76
CA GLU A 17 14.96 -8.02 1.69
C GLU A 17 14.46 -6.58 1.75
N LYS A 18 15.29 -5.62 1.35
CA LYS A 18 14.90 -4.23 1.15
C LYS A 18 15.02 -3.89 -0.34
N SER A 19 13.91 -3.46 -0.94
CA SER A 19 13.89 -2.94 -2.30
C SER A 19 14.80 -1.72 -2.46
N ASP A 20 15.28 -1.47 -3.68
CA ASP A 20 16.03 -0.26 -4.00
C ASP A 20 15.23 1.00 -3.65
N GLY A 21 15.86 1.94 -2.95
CA GLY A 21 15.19 3.14 -2.42
C GLY A 21 14.24 2.90 -1.23
N GLY A 22 14.12 1.66 -0.74
CA GLY A 22 13.29 1.31 0.39
C GLY A 22 13.74 1.92 1.72
N CYS A 23 12.79 2.06 2.65
CA CYS A 23 13.04 2.60 3.99
C CYS A 23 13.74 1.57 4.90
N ASP A 24 14.58 2.04 5.83
CA ASP A 24 15.20 1.17 6.83
C ASP A 24 14.27 0.84 8.03
N ASN A 25 13.09 1.45 8.16
CA ASN A 25 12.13 1.09 9.21
C ASN A 25 11.26 -0.10 8.77
N MET A 26 11.75 -1.32 9.00
CA MET A 26 11.17 -2.55 8.48
C MET A 26 10.27 -3.26 9.50
N THR A 27 9.19 -3.86 9.00
CA THR A 27 8.30 -4.75 9.77
C THR A 27 8.37 -6.16 9.19
N CYS A 28 8.74 -7.14 10.00
CA CYS A 28 8.77 -8.55 9.60
C CYS A 28 7.36 -9.16 9.61
N ARG A 29 7.14 -10.23 8.84
CA ARG A 29 5.92 -11.05 8.91
C ARG A 29 5.66 -11.67 10.29
N CYS A 30 6.67 -11.78 11.16
CA CYS A 30 6.46 -12.19 12.56
C CYS A 30 5.94 -11.06 13.47
N GLY A 31 5.81 -9.82 12.96
CA GLY A 31 5.37 -8.64 13.70
C GLY A 31 6.49 -7.78 14.27
N ALA A 32 7.74 -8.28 14.30
CA ALA A 32 8.88 -7.52 14.78
C ALA A 32 9.18 -6.29 13.90
N LYS A 33 9.34 -5.14 14.53
CA LYS A 33 9.74 -3.88 13.90
C LYS A 33 11.20 -3.63 14.21
N PHE A 34 12.03 -3.40 13.20
CA PHE A 34 13.48 -3.24 13.37
C PHE A 34 14.11 -2.37 12.28
N CYS A 35 15.24 -1.75 12.61
CA CYS A 35 16.01 -0.98 11.65
C CYS A 35 16.81 -1.90 10.72
N PHE A 36 16.62 -1.75 9.41
CA PHE A 36 17.40 -2.43 8.38
C PHE A 36 18.83 -1.91 8.28
N GLN A 37 19.23 -0.81 8.90
CA GLN A 37 20.63 -0.37 8.86
C GLN A 37 21.45 -1.04 9.98
N CYS A 38 20.91 -1.10 11.20
CA CYS A 38 21.66 -1.54 12.38
C CYS A 38 21.08 -2.80 13.06
N GLY A 39 19.85 -3.20 12.75
CA GLY A 39 19.16 -4.32 13.39
C GLY A 39 18.49 -3.99 14.72
N ALA A 40 18.51 -2.73 15.16
CA ALA A 40 17.89 -2.32 16.41
C ALA A 40 16.37 -2.52 16.37
N LEU A 41 15.82 -3.16 17.40
CA LEU A 41 14.38 -3.35 17.56
C LEU A 41 13.69 -2.02 17.89
N ALA A 42 12.48 -1.84 17.39
CA ALA A 42 11.66 -0.69 17.74
C ALA A 42 11.21 -0.77 19.20
N ARG A 43 11.08 0.38 19.85
CA ARG A 43 10.44 0.56 21.15
C ARG A 43 9.27 1.51 20.97
N ASN A 44 8.09 1.12 21.42
CA ASN A 44 6.85 1.91 21.29
C ASN A 44 6.57 2.37 19.84
N GLY A 45 6.86 1.53 18.86
CA GLY A 45 6.61 1.84 17.45
C GLY A 45 7.62 2.77 16.80
N VAL A 46 8.71 3.15 17.49
CA VAL A 46 9.78 4.00 16.96
C VAL A 46 11.11 3.25 17.01
N ALA A 47 11.97 3.46 16.01
CA ALA A 47 13.27 2.79 15.96
C ALA A 47 14.10 3.24 17.17
N SER A 48 14.73 2.31 17.89
CA SER A 48 15.57 2.67 19.04
C SER A 48 16.95 3.23 18.64
N CYS A 49 17.08 3.72 17.41
CA CYS A 49 18.31 4.19 16.80
C CYS A 49 18.03 5.42 15.91
N ALA A 50 19.06 6.19 15.60
CA ALA A 50 18.96 7.38 14.75
C ALA A 50 19.16 7.12 13.24
N CYS A 51 19.23 5.86 12.79
CA CYS A 51 19.61 5.51 11.41
C CYS A 51 18.56 5.90 10.36
N ALA A 52 17.29 5.96 10.74
CA ALA A 52 16.18 6.20 9.82
C ALA A 52 15.17 7.18 10.42
N PRO A 53 15.56 8.47 10.53
CA PRO A 53 14.66 9.50 11.02
C PRO A 53 13.55 9.77 10.00
N GLY A 54 12.37 10.17 10.49
CA GLY A 54 11.33 10.79 9.65
C GLY A 54 10.28 9.86 9.04
N HIS A 55 10.43 8.54 9.09
CA HIS A 55 9.40 7.60 8.62
C HIS A 55 8.93 6.65 9.73
N ALA A 56 7.66 6.28 9.73
CA ALA A 56 7.11 5.26 10.63
C ALA A 56 7.37 3.84 10.09
N PHE A 57 7.18 2.84 10.94
CA PHE A 57 7.15 1.44 10.49
C PHE A 57 5.82 1.13 9.79
N LEU A 58 5.88 0.32 8.73
CA LEU A 58 4.68 -0.20 8.12
C LEU A 58 3.87 -1.05 9.11
N PRO A 59 2.54 -0.94 9.12
CA PRO A 59 1.70 -1.81 9.94
C PRO A 59 1.87 -3.27 9.49
N HIS A 60 1.84 -4.18 10.46
CA HIS A 60 2.06 -5.60 10.22
C HIS A 60 1.02 -6.20 9.28
N GLU A 61 -0.23 -5.73 9.36
CA GLU A 61 -1.30 -6.15 8.46
C GLU A 61 -0.99 -5.89 6.98
N LEU A 62 -0.45 -4.71 6.63
CA LEU A 62 -0.05 -4.43 5.26
C LEU A 62 1.07 -5.36 4.80
N VAL A 63 2.03 -5.70 5.67
CA VAL A 63 3.09 -6.67 5.34
C VAL A 63 2.50 -8.06 5.09
N MET A 64 1.53 -8.49 5.89
CA MET A 64 0.88 -9.78 5.72
C MET A 64 0.05 -9.85 4.44
N ASN A 65 -0.55 -8.73 4.04
CA ASN A 65 -1.32 -8.58 2.80
C ASN A 65 -0.45 -8.16 1.60
N ASN A 66 0.87 -8.41 1.61
CA ASN A 66 1.77 -8.10 0.49
C ASN A 66 1.68 -6.65 -0.01
N TYR A 67 1.46 -5.70 0.91
CA TYR A 67 1.31 -4.27 0.65
C TYR A 67 0.11 -3.90 -0.22
N VAL A 68 -0.79 -4.84 -0.53
CA VAL A 68 -2.05 -4.47 -1.16
C VAL A 68 -2.96 -3.82 -0.11
N PRO A 69 -3.45 -2.59 -0.33
CA PRO A 69 -4.50 -2.05 0.51
C PRO A 69 -5.74 -2.94 0.39
N SER A 70 -6.50 -3.09 1.48
CA SER A 70 -7.79 -3.76 1.38
C SER A 70 -8.68 -3.03 0.39
N LEU A 71 -9.63 -3.74 -0.24
CA LEU A 71 -10.61 -3.11 -1.12
C LEU A 71 -11.31 -1.95 -0.40
N ASP A 72 -11.66 -2.13 0.88
CA ASP A 72 -12.25 -1.07 1.71
C ASP A 72 -11.32 0.14 1.88
N ALA A 73 -10.02 -0.07 2.07
CA ALA A 73 -9.04 1.01 2.17
C ALA A 73 -8.88 1.75 0.83
N ALA A 74 -8.84 1.02 -0.30
CA ALA A 74 -8.77 1.59 -1.63
C ALA A 74 -10.05 2.37 -1.99
N VAL A 75 -11.22 1.83 -1.64
CA VAL A 75 -12.52 2.48 -1.81
C VAL A 75 -12.57 3.77 -1.01
N ARG A 76 -12.23 3.75 0.29
CA ARG A 76 -12.20 4.98 1.11
C ARG A 76 -11.30 6.05 0.52
N ALA A 77 -10.07 5.70 0.15
CA ALA A 77 -9.15 6.65 -0.49
C ALA A 77 -9.72 7.24 -1.80
N GLY A 78 -10.42 6.42 -2.59
CA GLY A 78 -11.12 6.89 -3.80
C GLY A 78 -12.31 7.80 -3.50
N GLN A 79 -13.08 7.50 -2.44
CA GLN A 79 -14.21 8.33 -2.02
C GLN A 79 -13.77 9.70 -1.49
N GLU A 80 -12.65 9.75 -0.75
CA GLU A 80 -12.06 11.01 -0.27
C GLU A 80 -11.65 11.90 -1.44
N PHE A 81 -10.92 11.35 -2.41
CA PHE A 81 -10.51 12.08 -3.62
C PHE A 81 -11.70 12.62 -4.42
N LEU A 82 -12.76 11.82 -4.59
CA LEU A 82 -13.98 12.24 -5.28
C LEU A 82 -14.81 13.24 -4.47
N GLY A 83 -14.79 13.16 -3.14
CA GLY A 83 -15.48 14.08 -2.24
C GLY A 83 -14.94 15.51 -2.31
N GLU A 84 -13.61 15.67 -2.47
CA GLU A 84 -12.96 16.96 -2.67
C GLU A 84 -13.12 17.50 -4.09
N ALA A 85 -13.11 16.64 -5.10
CA ALA A 85 -13.23 17.04 -6.50
C ALA A 85 -14.67 17.36 -6.93
N LEU A 86 -15.68 16.68 -6.34
CA LEU A 86 -17.08 16.75 -6.75
C LEU A 86 -18.01 16.68 -5.51
N PRO A 87 -18.29 17.81 -4.84
CA PRO A 87 -19.19 17.85 -3.69
C PRO A 87 -20.61 17.45 -4.13
N GLY A 88 -20.97 16.18 -3.90
CA GLY A 88 -22.27 15.60 -4.27
C GLY A 88 -22.21 14.13 -4.70
N VAL A 89 -21.06 13.65 -5.18
CA VAL A 89 -20.93 12.24 -5.62
C VAL A 89 -20.87 11.25 -4.45
N ALA A 90 -20.38 11.68 -3.28
CA ALA A 90 -20.27 10.85 -2.07
C ALA A 90 -21.61 10.25 -1.60
N SER A 91 -22.73 10.95 -1.81
CA SER A 91 -24.07 10.44 -1.46
C SER A 91 -24.56 9.38 -2.46
N ALA A 92 -24.12 9.42 -3.72
CA ALA A 92 -24.55 8.48 -4.76
C ALA A 92 -23.84 7.11 -4.67
N ILE A 93 -22.59 7.09 -4.19
CA ILE A 93 -21.82 5.85 -3.97
C ILE A 93 -22.30 5.07 -2.74
N GLY A 94 -22.87 5.75 -1.73
CA GLY A 94 -23.47 5.09 -0.56
C GLY A 94 -24.66 4.17 -0.92
N GLU A 95 -25.43 4.54 -1.95
CA GLU A 95 -26.58 3.75 -2.43
C GLU A 95 -26.17 2.72 -3.51
N ALA A 96 -25.01 2.89 -4.17
CA ALA A 96 -24.56 2.03 -5.26
C ALA A 96 -23.73 0.81 -4.83
N SER A 97 -23.25 0.71 -3.59
CA SER A 97 -22.47 -0.46 -3.14
C SER A 97 -23.25 -1.78 -3.21
N ALA A 98 -24.59 -1.75 -3.17
CA ALA A 98 -25.42 -2.95 -3.41
C ALA A 98 -25.52 -3.33 -4.91
N VAL A 99 -25.16 -2.42 -5.83
CA VAL A 99 -25.36 -2.56 -7.28
C VAL A 99 -24.04 -2.81 -8.02
N ILE A 100 -22.89 -2.35 -7.49
CA ILE A 100 -21.58 -2.41 -8.18
C ILE A 100 -21.06 -3.84 -8.37
N GLY A 101 -21.56 -4.84 -7.63
CA GLY A 101 -21.32 -6.25 -7.95
C GLY A 101 -21.73 -6.65 -9.38
N GLY A 102 -22.61 -5.88 -10.04
CA GLY A 102 -23.08 -6.13 -11.41
C GLY A 102 -22.54 -5.20 -12.51
N VAL A 103 -21.84 -4.10 -12.20
CA VAL A 103 -21.51 -3.05 -13.21
C VAL A 103 -20.06 -3.10 -13.70
N ALA A 104 -19.19 -3.90 -13.08
CA ALA A 104 -17.80 -4.07 -13.54
C ALA A 104 -17.71 -4.64 -14.97
N ALA A 105 -18.73 -5.36 -15.44
CA ALA A 105 -18.74 -5.94 -16.79
C ALA A 105 -19.10 -4.94 -17.90
N SER A 106 -19.88 -3.90 -17.63
CA SER A 106 -20.41 -3.02 -18.68
C SER A 106 -19.63 -1.72 -18.87
N LEU A 107 -18.94 -1.22 -17.84
CA LEU A 107 -18.12 -0.01 -17.94
C LEU A 107 -16.76 -0.25 -18.61
N GLY A 108 -16.21 -1.47 -18.53
CA GLY A 108 -14.96 -1.82 -19.19
C GLY A 108 -15.05 -1.79 -20.72
N ALA A 109 -16.18 -2.18 -21.30
CA ALA A 109 -16.36 -2.22 -22.76
C ALA A 109 -16.49 -0.82 -23.38
N ALA A 110 -17.20 0.10 -22.72
CA ALA A 110 -17.39 1.46 -23.23
C ALA A 110 -16.12 2.31 -23.15
N ALA A 111 -15.29 2.12 -22.12
CA ALA A 111 -14.02 2.82 -21.97
C ALA A 111 -12.98 2.39 -23.03
N LEU A 112 -12.95 1.10 -23.41
CA LEU A 112 -12.04 0.60 -24.43
C LEU A 112 -12.40 1.10 -25.84
N ASP A 113 -13.69 1.15 -26.20
CA ASP A 113 -14.15 1.66 -27.50
C ASP A 113 -13.81 3.15 -27.71
N ALA A 114 -13.91 3.96 -26.65
CA ALA A 114 -13.54 5.38 -26.70
C ALA A 114 -12.02 5.60 -26.88
N VAL A 115 -11.19 4.75 -26.27
CA VAL A 115 -9.73 4.80 -26.43
C VAL A 115 -9.33 4.36 -27.85
N GLN A 116 -9.99 3.34 -28.40
CA GLN A 116 -9.62 2.78 -29.70
C GLN A 116 -9.89 3.76 -30.86
N ARG A 117 -10.98 4.53 -30.78
CA ARG A 117 -11.28 5.62 -31.75
C ARG A 117 -10.34 6.81 -31.64
N ALA A 118 -9.67 7.00 -30.51
CA ALA A 118 -8.74 8.10 -30.31
C ALA A 118 -7.31 7.81 -30.83
N THR A 119 -7.04 6.57 -31.23
CA THR A 119 -5.69 6.11 -31.63
C THR A 119 -5.52 5.84 -33.13
N GLU A 120 -6.51 6.14 -33.97
CA GLU A 120 -6.36 6.07 -35.43
C GLU A 120 -5.89 7.44 -35.95
N PRO A 121 -4.64 7.58 -36.43
CA PRO A 121 -4.23 8.77 -37.16
C PRO A 121 -4.74 8.70 -38.60
N ASP A 122 -5.15 9.85 -39.16
CA ASP A 122 -5.51 10.06 -40.57
C ASP A 122 -4.41 9.61 -41.56
#